data_AF-A0A0E0N7S8-F1
#
_entry.id   AF-A0A0E0N7S8-F1
#
_cell.length_a   1.000
_cell.length_b   1.000
_cell.length_c   1.000
_cell.angle_alpha   90.00
_cell.angle_beta   90.00
_cell.angle_gamma   90.00
#
_symmetry.space_group_name_H-M   'P 1'
#
loop_
_entity.id
_entity.type
_entity.pdbx_description
1 polymer ?
#
loop_
_entity_poly.entity_id
_entity_poly.type
_entity_poly.pdbx_seq_one_letter_code
_entity_poly.pdbx_strand_id
1 'polypeptide(L)'
;MDLCDDTHFPWEGSHTIVGSKRKAKDFNGKNLNLFNGTYKMVETTVDVMIRKGTNMRLESYEFLSDFKHGNAVSGNKGSFIVTQVDGSFTAWFETGGKELCFDSSGHITQLFKDMIVDFYDLTWSLHKRHLVMQNFVKENIYVKIFDGVPKLMILLTEVKLVDQLGPFKQDWSHVQGLMTWCKEQSGLKMDFLTKSFYDFIGSTDCTVIKLRNYPDDWDEKKKGDYLLTLAEVNHGVLKDKLKSRDDFHWPFVKLPKLEQNLPPMLQQILSGERQMKRKFDVTFFCDYINLLRNSYKKFNELPENVKALCINQDGFIKLIDGWSPEFWTKIYEKIGTLLDLNDGDAGARADILRTYGAVLQVRSLDGSC
;
A
#
# COMPACT_ATOMS: atom_id res chain seq x y z
N MET A 1 16.20 5.43 41.84
CA MET A 1 14.87 4.86 41.58
C MET A 1 14.63 4.94 40.08
N ASP A 2 15.59 4.50 39.28
CA ASP A 2 15.96 3.10 38.93
C ASP A 2 15.26 2.79 37.60
N LEU A 3 15.88 3.12 36.47
CA LEU A 3 16.75 2.21 35.71
C LEU A 3 16.08 0.83 35.49
N CYS A 4 15.18 0.75 34.52
CA CYS A 4 14.94 -0.50 33.81
C CYS A 4 16.01 -0.60 32.72
N ASP A 5 17.11 -1.20 33.14
CA ASP A 5 18.25 -1.59 32.35
C ASP A 5 17.91 -2.90 31.60
N ASP A 6 17.29 -2.80 30.43
CA ASP A 6 17.03 -3.95 29.54
C ASP A 6 18.26 -4.30 28.67
N THR A 7 19.47 -4.13 29.22
CA THR A 7 20.73 -4.49 28.56
C THR A 7 21.31 -5.79 29.10
N HIS A 8 20.53 -6.85 29.24
CA HIS A 8 21.05 -8.20 29.49
C HIS A 8 20.37 -9.25 28.61
N PHE A 9 20.94 -9.48 27.42
CA PHE A 9 20.85 -10.77 26.75
C PHE A 9 22.21 -11.46 26.79
N PRO A 10 22.57 -12.20 27.84
CA PRO A 10 23.57 -13.24 27.72
C PRO A 10 22.84 -14.51 27.27
N TRP A 11 22.64 -14.71 25.97
CA TRP A 11 22.40 -16.08 25.49
C TRP A 11 23.74 -16.82 25.50
N GLU A 12 24.28 -17.08 26.69
CA GLU A 12 25.33 -18.09 26.83
C GLU A 12 24.66 -19.46 26.70
N GLY A 13 24.79 -20.04 25.51
CA GLY A 13 24.28 -21.37 25.19
C GLY A 13 24.80 -21.84 23.84
N SER A 14 25.16 -23.12 23.72
CA SER A 14 25.59 -23.70 22.46
C SER A 14 24.40 -23.87 21.51
N HIS A 15 24.20 -22.92 20.61
CA HIS A 15 23.22 -23.05 19.53
C HIS A 15 23.68 -24.10 18.53
N THR A 16 22.87 -25.12 18.28
CA THR A 16 23.23 -26.21 17.35
C THR A 16 22.20 -26.30 16.22
N ILE A 17 22.68 -26.28 14.99
CA ILE A 17 21.89 -26.54 13.79
C ILE A 17 22.09 -27.99 13.37
N VAL A 18 21.00 -28.76 13.33
CA VAL A 18 21.03 -30.14 12.81
C VAL A 18 20.32 -30.16 11.47
N GLY A 19 21.09 -30.12 10.38
CA GLY A 19 20.55 -30.20 9.03
C GLY A 19 20.34 -31.65 8.58
N SER A 20 19.17 -31.94 8.01
CA SER A 20 18.93 -33.21 7.33
C SER A 20 19.64 -33.25 5.97
N LYS A 21 19.78 -34.46 5.41
CA LYS A 21 20.18 -34.67 4.01
C LYS A 21 19.00 -34.58 3.04
N ARG A 22 17.76 -34.53 3.55
CA ARG A 22 16.55 -34.51 2.74
C ARG A 22 16.22 -33.08 2.34
N LYS A 23 16.01 -32.87 1.03
CA LYS A 23 15.45 -31.62 0.52
C LYS A 23 13.96 -31.53 0.86
N ALA A 24 13.51 -30.33 1.18
CA ALA A 24 12.08 -30.05 1.30
C ALA A 24 11.39 -30.28 -0.06
N LYS A 25 10.10 -30.60 -0.02
CA LYS A 25 9.26 -30.69 -1.21
C LYS A 25 8.62 -29.34 -1.47
N ASP A 26 8.55 -28.98 -2.75
CA ASP A 26 7.88 -27.78 -3.23
C ASP A 26 6.40 -28.10 -3.58
N PHE A 27 5.59 -27.07 -3.86
CA PHE A 27 4.16 -27.23 -4.19
C PHE A 27 3.89 -28.14 -5.39
N ASN A 28 4.82 -28.17 -6.36
CA ASN A 28 4.75 -29.04 -7.53
C ASN A 28 5.35 -30.45 -7.32
N GLY A 29 5.67 -30.83 -6.07
CA GLY A 29 6.25 -32.12 -5.70
C GLY A 29 7.74 -32.29 -6.03
N LYS A 30 8.36 -31.32 -6.71
CA LYS A 30 9.80 -31.28 -6.96
C LYS A 30 10.55 -30.93 -5.68
N ASN A 31 11.88 -31.10 -5.69
CA ASN A 31 12.70 -30.76 -4.54
C ASN A 31 12.96 -29.26 -4.51
N LEU A 32 12.62 -28.62 -3.39
CA LEU A 32 13.01 -27.25 -3.10
C LEU A 32 14.54 -27.18 -2.89
N ASN A 33 15.17 -26.06 -3.22
CA ASN A 33 16.59 -25.86 -2.93
C ASN A 33 16.85 -25.50 -1.45
N LEU A 34 16.12 -26.13 -0.55
CA LEU A 34 16.21 -26.01 0.90
C LEU A 34 16.22 -27.41 1.51
N PHE A 35 16.98 -27.56 2.59
CA PHE A 35 17.09 -28.80 3.36
C PHE A 35 16.33 -28.65 4.67
N ASN A 36 15.56 -29.65 5.08
CA ASN A 36 14.93 -29.63 6.40
C ASN A 36 16.00 -29.69 7.48
N GLY A 37 15.79 -29.02 8.60
CA GLY A 37 16.68 -29.04 9.75
C GLY A 37 15.96 -28.63 11.03
N THR A 38 16.70 -28.68 12.13
CA THR A 38 16.24 -28.18 13.42
C THR A 38 17.26 -27.22 13.98
N TYR A 39 16.78 -26.11 14.54
CA TYR A 39 17.56 -25.16 15.30
C TYR A 39 17.30 -25.38 16.79
N LYS A 40 18.34 -25.83 17.51
CA LYS A 40 18.27 -26.07 18.95
C LYS A 40 18.80 -24.87 19.71
N MET A 41 17.91 -24.26 20.48
CA MET A 41 18.18 -23.30 21.54
C MET A 41 18.18 -24.03 22.89
N VAL A 42 18.64 -23.36 23.95
CA VAL A 42 18.79 -23.94 25.30
C VAL A 42 17.48 -24.59 25.80
N GLU A 43 16.33 -23.98 25.54
CA GLU A 43 15.02 -24.45 26.04
C GLU A 43 14.03 -24.80 24.92
N THR A 44 14.42 -24.69 23.65
CA THR A 44 13.47 -24.84 22.54
C THR A 44 14.16 -25.41 21.31
N THR A 45 13.46 -26.30 20.61
CA THR A 45 13.84 -26.75 19.27
C THR A 45 12.82 -26.22 18.27
N VAL A 46 13.31 -25.57 17.22
CA VAL A 46 12.48 -25.01 16.16
C VAL A 46 12.81 -25.70 14.85
N ASP A 47 11.79 -26.12 14.11
CA ASP A 47 11.97 -26.62 12.74
C ASP A 47 12.35 -25.47 11.81
N VAL A 48 13.40 -25.69 11.03
CA VAL A 48 13.98 -24.70 10.11
C VAL A 48 14.27 -25.35 8.77
N MET A 49 14.45 -24.51 7.77
CA MET A 49 15.00 -24.89 6.48
C MET A 49 16.40 -24.31 6.32
N ILE A 50 17.25 -24.98 5.55
CA ILE A 50 18.65 -24.60 5.40
C ILE A 50 18.99 -24.52 3.91
N ARG A 51 19.41 -23.36 3.43
CA ARG A 51 19.99 -23.23 2.09
C ARG A 51 21.49 -23.48 2.18
N LYS A 52 21.95 -24.55 1.53
CA LYS A 52 23.37 -24.93 1.47
C LYS A 52 24.02 -24.38 0.20
N GLY A 53 25.31 -24.03 0.28
CA GLY A 53 26.15 -23.74 -0.91
C GLY A 53 26.28 -22.27 -1.32
N THR A 54 25.56 -21.35 -0.67
CA THR A 54 25.78 -19.91 -0.84
C THR A 54 26.03 -19.33 0.54
N ASN A 55 27.25 -18.84 0.78
CA ASN A 55 27.55 -18.15 2.02
C ASN A 55 27.07 -16.70 1.87
N MET A 56 26.26 -16.24 2.81
CA MET A 56 26.00 -14.80 2.95
C MET A 56 27.35 -14.09 3.08
N ARG A 57 27.53 -12.99 2.33
CA ARG A 57 28.73 -12.15 2.51
C ARG A 57 28.76 -11.64 3.94
N LEU A 58 29.95 -11.62 4.54
CA LEU A 58 30.12 -11.22 5.95
C LEU A 58 29.52 -9.84 6.21
N GLU A 59 29.76 -8.88 5.32
CA GLU A 59 29.20 -7.53 5.39
C GLU A 59 27.65 -7.54 5.38
N SER A 60 27.03 -8.30 4.47
CA SER A 60 25.57 -8.43 4.45
C SER A 60 25.02 -9.09 5.72
N TYR A 61 25.76 -10.04 6.31
CA TYR A 61 25.40 -10.64 7.60
C TYR A 61 25.45 -9.61 8.73
N GLU A 62 26.51 -8.80 8.79
CA GLU A 62 26.64 -7.74 9.79
C GLU A 62 25.53 -6.69 9.68
N PHE A 63 25.12 -6.34 8.46
CA PHE A 63 24.00 -5.42 8.26
C PHE A 63 22.62 -6.02 8.61
N LEU A 64 22.47 -7.34 8.50
CA LEU A 64 21.21 -8.05 8.71
C LEU A 64 21.07 -8.71 10.08
N SER A 65 22.13 -8.78 10.89
CA SER A 65 22.14 -9.53 12.16
C SER A 65 21.03 -9.08 13.12
N ASP A 66 20.78 -7.76 13.14
CA ASP A 66 19.75 -7.14 14.00
C ASP A 66 18.52 -6.69 13.20
N PHE A 67 18.42 -7.10 11.93
CA PHE A 67 17.26 -6.80 11.08
C PHE A 67 16.17 -7.84 11.29
N LYS A 68 14.98 -7.38 11.71
CA LYS A 68 13.81 -8.23 11.95
C LYS A 68 12.63 -7.67 11.17
N HIS A 69 12.01 -8.52 10.35
CA HIS A 69 10.80 -8.19 9.60
C HIS A 69 9.98 -9.46 9.37
N GLY A 70 8.65 -9.38 9.44
CA GLY A 70 7.76 -10.56 9.38
C GLY A 70 7.88 -11.36 8.07
N ASN A 71 8.17 -10.68 6.97
CA ASN A 71 8.37 -11.28 5.65
C ASN A 71 9.85 -11.50 5.27
N ALA A 72 10.81 -11.15 6.15
CA ALA A 72 12.22 -11.38 5.88
C ALA A 72 12.67 -12.75 6.36
N VAL A 73 13.58 -13.34 5.59
CA VAL A 73 14.39 -14.46 6.00
C VAL A 73 15.85 -14.06 5.90
N SER A 74 16.58 -14.09 7.02
CA SER A 74 18.01 -13.78 7.11
C SER A 74 18.82 -15.02 7.48
N GLY A 75 20.08 -15.06 7.04
CA GLY A 75 20.99 -16.18 7.26
C GLY A 75 21.85 -16.03 8.51
N ASN A 76 22.56 -17.11 8.86
CA ASN A 76 23.61 -17.13 9.88
C ASN A 76 25.00 -17.25 9.20
N LYS A 77 26.10 -16.97 9.93
CA LYS A 77 27.48 -17.16 9.44
C LYS A 77 27.65 -18.59 8.88
N GLY A 78 27.79 -18.68 7.55
CA GLY A 78 28.10 -19.91 6.81
C GLY A 78 26.90 -20.71 6.27
N SER A 79 25.65 -20.36 6.59
CA SER A 79 24.45 -20.98 5.99
C SER A 79 23.21 -20.12 6.21
N PHE A 80 22.31 -20.06 5.23
CA PHE A 80 21.02 -19.40 5.43
C PHE A 80 20.08 -20.33 6.20
N ILE A 81 19.78 -19.97 7.44
CA ILE A 81 18.70 -20.58 8.21
C ILE A 81 17.43 -19.85 7.81
N VAL A 82 16.49 -20.59 7.28
CA VAL A 82 15.22 -20.09 6.80
C VAL A 82 14.15 -20.55 7.77
N THR A 83 13.29 -19.64 8.20
CA THR A 83 12.01 -20.03 8.83
C THR A 83 11.33 -21.04 7.92
N GLN A 84 10.71 -22.07 8.49
CA GLN A 84 10.03 -23.08 7.70
C GLN A 84 9.01 -22.44 6.74
N VAL A 85 9.14 -22.74 5.44
CA VAL A 85 8.26 -22.31 4.34
C VAL A 85 7.63 -23.52 3.67
N ASP A 86 6.54 -23.35 2.95
CA ASP A 86 5.82 -24.45 2.30
C ASP A 86 6.32 -24.71 0.87
N GLY A 87 6.94 -23.72 0.23
CA GLY A 87 7.52 -23.89 -1.10
C GLY A 87 8.02 -22.59 -1.73
N SER A 88 8.44 -22.68 -2.98
CA SER A 88 8.82 -21.50 -3.77
C SER A 88 7.58 -20.76 -4.27
N PHE A 89 7.69 -19.43 -4.42
CA PHE A 89 6.61 -18.63 -4.99
C PHE A 89 6.26 -19.06 -6.41
N THR A 90 7.27 -19.34 -7.24
CA THR A 90 7.06 -19.80 -8.62
C THR A 90 6.22 -21.06 -8.67
N ALA A 91 6.55 -22.08 -7.86
CA ALA A 91 5.79 -23.32 -7.83
C ALA A 91 4.36 -23.09 -7.31
N TRP A 92 4.21 -22.33 -6.21
CA TRP A 92 2.89 -21.98 -5.69
C TRP A 92 2.01 -21.30 -6.75
N PHE A 93 2.57 -20.32 -7.46
CA PHE A 93 1.90 -19.58 -8.52
C PHE A 93 1.43 -20.52 -9.65
N GLU A 94 2.32 -21.42 -10.12
CA GLU A 94 2.02 -22.39 -11.17
C GLU A 94 0.98 -23.45 -10.77
N THR A 95 0.90 -23.81 -9.49
CA THR A 95 0.00 -24.86 -8.98
C THR A 95 -1.36 -24.37 -8.50
N GLY A 96 -1.69 -23.09 -8.72
CA GLY A 96 -3.00 -22.52 -8.37
C GLY A 96 -2.96 -21.09 -7.85
N GLY A 97 -1.79 -20.57 -7.47
CA GLY A 97 -1.65 -19.19 -6.99
C GLY A 97 -1.98 -18.13 -8.04
N LYS A 98 -1.87 -18.44 -9.33
CA LYS A 98 -2.18 -17.53 -10.44
C LYS A 98 -3.58 -16.90 -10.35
N GLU A 99 -4.62 -17.71 -10.13
CA GLU A 99 -6.02 -17.25 -10.02
C GLU A 99 -6.28 -16.47 -8.72
N LEU A 100 -5.37 -16.61 -7.75
CA LEU A 100 -5.40 -15.85 -6.51
C LEU A 100 -4.66 -14.52 -6.63
N CYS A 101 -3.93 -14.25 -7.71
CA CYS A 101 -3.20 -12.99 -7.91
C CYS A 101 -3.98 -11.94 -8.69
N PHE A 102 -4.66 -12.36 -9.75
CA PHE A 102 -5.48 -11.50 -10.58
C PHE A 102 -6.81 -12.17 -10.87
N ASP A 103 -7.87 -11.38 -10.95
CA ASP A 103 -9.15 -11.85 -11.46
C ASP A 103 -9.14 -11.96 -13.01
N SER A 104 -10.24 -12.44 -13.59
CA SER A 104 -10.39 -12.60 -15.04
C SER A 104 -10.32 -11.29 -15.84
N SER A 105 -10.56 -10.14 -15.20
CA SER A 105 -10.47 -8.81 -15.82
C SER A 105 -9.05 -8.23 -15.79
N GLY A 106 -8.13 -8.89 -15.07
CA GLY A 106 -6.79 -8.39 -14.81
C GLY A 106 -6.72 -7.42 -13.64
N HIS A 107 -7.74 -7.38 -12.78
CA HIS A 107 -7.74 -6.66 -11.53
C HIS A 107 -6.94 -7.43 -10.47
N ILE A 108 -6.12 -6.75 -9.68
CA ILE A 108 -5.38 -7.34 -8.57
C ILE A 108 -6.32 -7.80 -7.46
N THR A 109 -6.11 -8.99 -6.92
CA THR A 109 -6.89 -9.45 -5.76
C THR A 109 -6.37 -8.81 -4.48
N GLN A 110 -7.22 -8.75 -3.43
CA GLN A 110 -6.79 -8.29 -2.11
C GLN A 110 -5.59 -9.10 -1.57
N LEU A 111 -5.61 -10.42 -1.76
CA LEU A 111 -4.52 -11.29 -1.30
C LEU A 111 -3.18 -10.90 -1.93
N PHE A 112 -3.15 -10.70 -3.25
CA PHE A 112 -1.90 -10.35 -3.92
C PHE A 112 -1.52 -8.89 -3.67
N LYS A 113 -2.48 -7.99 -3.51
CA LYS A 113 -2.23 -6.63 -3.01
C LYS A 113 -1.50 -6.69 -1.66
N ASP A 114 -2.02 -7.44 -0.69
CA ASP A 114 -1.39 -7.60 0.63
C ASP A 114 0.04 -8.15 0.52
N MET A 115 0.27 -9.17 -0.31
CA MET A 115 1.61 -9.69 -0.58
C MET A 115 2.57 -8.64 -1.14
N ILE A 116 2.12 -7.83 -2.10
CA ILE A 116 2.93 -6.76 -2.69
C ILE A 116 3.21 -5.66 -1.67
N VAL A 117 2.23 -5.30 -0.84
CA VAL A 117 2.40 -4.30 0.22
C VAL A 117 3.37 -4.79 1.29
N ASP A 118 3.29 -6.06 1.70
CA ASP A 118 4.24 -6.67 2.64
C ASP A 118 5.68 -6.67 2.08
N PHE A 119 5.84 -6.93 0.78
CA PHE A 119 7.15 -6.84 0.12
C PHE A 119 7.65 -5.39 0.03
N TYR A 120 6.75 -4.45 -0.26
CA TYR A 120 7.07 -3.03 -0.22
C TYR A 120 7.52 -2.60 1.18
N ASP A 121 6.82 -3.01 2.23
CA ASP A 121 7.15 -2.69 3.63
C ASP A 121 8.50 -3.28 4.07
N LEU A 122 8.81 -4.51 3.61
CA LEU A 122 10.14 -5.10 3.80
C LEU A 122 11.23 -4.21 3.19
N THR A 123 11.05 -3.83 1.93
CA THR A 123 12.01 -3.01 1.18
C THR A 123 12.15 -1.62 1.81
N TRP A 124 11.03 -1.02 2.22
CA TRP A 124 10.98 0.24 2.96
C TRP A 124 11.70 0.16 4.31
N SER A 125 11.55 -0.95 5.04
CA SER A 125 12.23 -1.20 6.31
C SER A 125 13.76 -1.33 6.16
N LEU A 126 14.23 -1.90 5.04
CA LEU A 126 15.65 -1.90 4.69
C LEU A 126 16.15 -0.49 4.37
N HIS A 127 15.39 0.27 3.57
CA HIS A 127 15.72 1.66 3.23
C HIS A 127 15.83 2.57 4.47
N LYS A 128 14.98 2.38 5.48
CA LYS A 128 15.07 3.07 6.78
C LYS A 128 16.40 2.85 7.51
N ARG A 129 17.10 1.75 7.21
CA ARG A 129 18.44 1.44 7.71
C ARG A 129 19.55 1.74 6.70
N HIS A 130 19.23 2.46 5.63
CA HIS A 130 20.13 2.74 4.50
C HIS A 130 20.64 1.49 3.79
N LEU A 131 19.87 0.39 3.86
CA LEU A 131 20.19 -0.87 3.19
C LEU A 131 19.38 -1.01 1.92
N VAL A 132 20.03 -1.47 0.85
CA VAL A 132 19.38 -1.83 -0.41
C VAL A 132 19.65 -3.30 -0.71
N MET A 133 18.63 -4.03 -1.13
CA MET A 133 18.77 -5.41 -1.60
C MET A 133 19.64 -5.44 -2.86
N GLN A 134 20.56 -6.40 -2.91
CA GLN A 134 21.42 -6.65 -4.07
C GLN A 134 21.18 -8.07 -4.56
N ASN A 135 21.33 -8.26 -5.88
CA ASN A 135 21.21 -9.58 -6.52
C ASN A 135 19.91 -10.31 -6.15
N PHE A 136 18.82 -9.56 -6.00
CA PHE A 136 17.53 -10.15 -5.70
C PHE A 136 17.03 -10.93 -6.92
N VAL A 137 16.86 -12.24 -6.74
CA VAL A 137 16.36 -13.14 -7.77
C VAL A 137 15.07 -13.81 -7.29
N LYS A 138 14.20 -14.17 -8.22
CA LYS A 138 12.89 -14.78 -7.94
C LYS A 138 12.99 -16.07 -7.10
N GLU A 139 14.11 -16.80 -7.21
CA GLU A 139 14.39 -18.02 -6.43
C GLU A 139 14.55 -17.75 -4.93
N ASN A 140 14.64 -16.48 -4.53
CA ASN A 140 14.67 -16.04 -3.14
C ASN A 140 13.27 -15.75 -2.57
N ILE A 141 12.21 -15.92 -3.37
CA ILE A 141 10.82 -15.69 -2.93
C ILE A 141 10.19 -17.04 -2.63
N TYR A 142 9.76 -17.19 -1.38
CA TYR A 142 9.08 -18.37 -0.86
C TYR A 142 7.67 -17.99 -0.42
N VAL A 143 6.83 -19.01 -0.28
CA VAL A 143 5.48 -18.88 0.27
C VAL A 143 5.39 -19.70 1.54
N LYS A 144 4.78 -19.10 2.55
CA LYS A 144 4.37 -19.78 3.77
C LYS A 144 2.86 -19.66 3.94
N ILE A 145 2.19 -20.77 4.18
CA ILE A 145 0.76 -20.83 4.43
C ILE A 145 0.54 -20.69 5.93
N PHE A 146 -0.10 -19.60 6.34
CA PHE A 146 -0.52 -19.36 7.71
C PHE A 146 -2.04 -19.43 7.78
N ASP A 147 -2.59 -20.41 8.50
CA ASP A 147 -4.04 -20.64 8.63
C ASP A 147 -4.78 -20.63 7.28
N GLY A 148 -4.18 -21.27 6.28
CA GLY A 148 -4.72 -21.34 4.91
C GLY A 148 -4.43 -20.12 4.04
N VAL A 149 -3.86 -19.04 4.59
CA VAL A 149 -3.53 -17.82 3.87
C VAL A 149 -2.05 -17.83 3.45
N PRO A 150 -1.73 -17.79 2.14
CA PRO A 150 -0.35 -17.70 1.68
C PRO A 150 0.24 -16.31 1.99
N LYS A 151 1.47 -16.28 2.47
CA LYS A 151 2.27 -15.07 2.70
C LYS A 151 3.64 -15.18 2.03
N LEU A 152 4.14 -14.05 1.52
CA LEU A 152 5.47 -13.98 0.96
C LEU A 152 6.53 -13.99 2.06
N MET A 153 7.54 -14.83 1.87
CA MET A 153 8.75 -14.90 2.67
C MET A 153 9.96 -14.67 1.75
N ILE A 154 10.78 -13.68 2.08
CA ILE A 154 11.79 -13.16 1.17
C ILE A 154 13.17 -13.37 1.77
N LEU A 155 13.98 -14.18 1.09
CA LEU A 155 15.33 -14.46 1.52
C LEU A 155 16.27 -13.33 1.11
N LEU A 156 16.76 -12.61 2.12
CA LEU A 156 17.74 -11.55 1.95
C LEU A 156 19.13 -12.18 1.85
N THR A 157 19.62 -12.35 0.62
CA THR A 157 20.93 -12.97 0.36
C THR A 157 22.09 -11.98 0.41
N GLU A 158 21.87 -10.78 -0.11
CA GLU A 158 22.87 -9.73 -0.19
C GLU A 158 22.19 -8.37 -0.02
N VAL A 159 22.77 -7.55 0.85
CA VAL A 159 22.38 -6.15 1.04
C VAL A 159 23.62 -5.28 1.05
N LYS A 160 23.45 -4.04 0.63
CA LYS A 160 24.50 -3.02 0.61
C LYS A 160 24.06 -1.80 1.41
N LEU A 161 24.95 -1.27 2.23
CA LEU A 161 24.80 0.05 2.85
C LEU A 161 25.03 1.15 1.79
N VAL A 162 24.11 2.09 1.71
CA VAL A 162 24.20 3.22 0.77
C VAL A 162 24.53 4.49 1.52
N ASP A 163 25.68 5.08 1.21
CA ASP A 163 26.16 6.32 1.83
C ASP A 163 25.25 7.50 1.49
N GLN A 164 24.99 8.35 2.49
CA GLN A 164 24.05 9.48 2.45
C GLN A 164 24.52 10.69 1.62
N LEU A 165 25.59 10.58 0.82
CA LEU A 165 26.20 11.72 0.11
C LEU A 165 25.40 12.23 -1.10
N GLY A 166 24.18 11.71 -1.33
CA GLY A 166 23.27 12.21 -2.35
C GLY A 166 21.80 11.83 -2.06
N PRO A 167 20.84 12.32 -2.85
CA PRO A 167 19.43 11.94 -2.68
C PRO A 167 19.30 10.44 -2.87
N PHE A 168 19.00 9.73 -1.77
CA PHE A 168 18.77 8.29 -1.79
C PHE A 168 17.52 8.01 -2.62
N LYS A 169 17.72 7.58 -3.87
CA LYS A 169 16.62 7.15 -4.73
C LYS A 169 16.25 5.72 -4.34
N GLN A 170 15.10 5.58 -3.68
CA GLN A 170 14.53 4.29 -3.35
C GLN A 170 14.27 3.51 -4.65
N ASP A 171 14.81 2.30 -4.73
CA ASP A 171 14.61 1.41 -5.88
C ASP A 171 13.48 0.42 -5.58
N TRP A 172 12.39 0.57 -6.33
CA TRP A 172 11.19 -0.25 -6.23
C TRP A 172 11.11 -1.35 -7.30
N SER A 173 12.15 -1.50 -8.13
CA SER A 173 12.20 -2.42 -9.26
C SER A 173 11.94 -3.88 -8.86
N HIS A 174 12.36 -4.29 -7.66
CA HIS A 174 12.11 -5.64 -7.15
C HIS A 174 10.63 -5.93 -6.91
N VAL A 175 9.93 -4.98 -6.29
CA VAL A 175 8.48 -5.08 -5.98
C VAL A 175 7.67 -5.05 -7.26
N GLN A 176 7.94 -4.06 -8.13
CA GLN A 176 7.31 -3.94 -9.44
C GLN A 176 7.66 -5.13 -10.36
N GLY A 177 8.87 -5.67 -10.25
CA GLY A 177 9.32 -6.83 -10.99
C GLY A 177 8.51 -8.09 -10.67
N LEU A 178 8.15 -8.30 -9.40
CA LEU A 178 7.28 -9.41 -9.00
C LEU A 178 5.89 -9.29 -9.65
N MET A 179 5.27 -8.11 -9.61
CA MET A 179 3.98 -7.87 -10.25
C MET A 179 4.05 -8.07 -11.76
N THR A 180 5.11 -7.55 -12.40
CA THR A 180 5.34 -7.67 -13.85
C THR A 180 5.46 -9.14 -14.24
N TRP A 181 6.27 -9.91 -13.50
CA TRP A 181 6.43 -11.34 -13.73
C TRP A 181 5.09 -12.08 -13.58
N CYS A 182 4.34 -11.84 -12.51
CA CYS A 182 3.04 -12.49 -12.29
C CYS A 182 2.06 -12.19 -13.44
N LYS A 183 2.04 -10.94 -13.92
CA LYS A 183 1.22 -10.53 -15.05
C LYS A 183 1.63 -11.23 -16.35
N GLU A 184 2.93 -11.28 -16.64
CA GLU A 184 3.46 -11.98 -17.83
C GLU A 184 3.12 -13.48 -17.81
N GLN A 185 3.32 -14.15 -16.68
CA GLN A 185 2.95 -15.57 -16.54
C GLN A 185 1.43 -15.79 -16.55
N SER A 186 0.66 -14.76 -16.19
CA SER A 186 -0.79 -14.83 -16.24
C SER A 186 -1.33 -14.76 -17.67
N GLY A 187 -0.61 -14.09 -18.58
CA GLY A 187 -1.12 -13.76 -19.92
C GLY A 187 -2.24 -12.72 -19.90
N LEU A 188 -2.46 -12.07 -18.75
CA LEU A 188 -3.49 -11.06 -18.57
C LEU A 188 -2.92 -9.66 -18.81
N LYS A 189 -3.80 -8.71 -19.14
CA LYS A 189 -3.48 -7.28 -19.12
C LYS A 189 -4.00 -6.73 -17.80
N MET A 190 -3.18 -5.98 -17.06
CA MET A 190 -3.65 -5.25 -15.88
C MET A 190 -4.77 -4.30 -16.30
N ASP A 191 -5.86 -4.29 -15.53
CA ASP A 191 -6.88 -3.27 -15.66
C ASP A 191 -6.33 -1.88 -15.29
N PHE A 192 -7.16 -0.87 -15.45
CA PHE A 192 -6.76 0.50 -15.18
C PHE A 192 -6.35 0.71 -13.70
N LEU A 193 -7.12 0.19 -12.75
CA LEU A 193 -6.88 0.41 -11.32
C LEU A 193 -5.62 -0.32 -10.83
N THR A 194 -5.39 -1.54 -11.29
CA THR A 194 -4.17 -2.32 -11.02
C THR A 194 -2.95 -1.63 -11.61
N LYS A 195 -3.08 -1.04 -12.80
CA LYS A 195 -2.00 -0.27 -13.41
C LYS A 195 -1.69 0.99 -12.61
N SER A 196 -2.71 1.72 -12.14
CA SER A 196 -2.55 2.87 -11.24
C SER A 196 -1.81 2.47 -9.96
N PHE A 197 -2.22 1.37 -9.31
CA PHE A 197 -1.55 0.84 -8.11
C PHE A 197 -0.08 0.49 -8.38
N TYR A 198 0.20 -0.22 -9.49
CA TYR A 198 1.56 -0.56 -9.91
C TYR A 198 2.44 0.68 -10.13
N ASP A 199 1.91 1.71 -10.79
CA ASP A 199 2.65 2.94 -11.06
C ASP A 199 2.87 3.74 -9.77
N PHE A 200 1.90 3.74 -8.85
CA PHE A 200 1.98 4.41 -7.57
C PHE A 200 3.11 3.86 -6.68
N ILE A 201 3.39 2.56 -6.71
CA ILE A 201 4.53 1.94 -5.99
C ILE A 201 5.85 2.66 -6.31
N GLY A 202 6.05 3.08 -7.56
CA GLY A 202 7.26 3.77 -8.00
C GLY A 202 7.29 5.28 -7.72
N SER A 203 6.21 5.84 -7.17
CA SER A 203 6.09 7.28 -6.93
C SER A 203 6.76 7.73 -5.63
N THR A 204 7.15 9.01 -5.58
CA THR A 204 7.78 9.61 -4.40
C THR A 204 6.82 9.81 -3.23
N ASP A 205 5.51 9.88 -3.50
CA ASP A 205 4.47 10.14 -2.51
C ASP A 205 3.91 8.85 -1.89
N CYS A 206 4.46 7.70 -2.28
CA CYS A 206 4.03 6.37 -1.87
C CYS A 206 4.53 6.02 -0.46
N THR A 207 3.63 5.47 0.35
CA THR A 207 3.94 4.95 1.69
C THR A 207 3.22 3.62 1.90
N VAL A 208 3.69 2.83 2.86
CA VAL A 208 3.04 1.56 3.24
C VAL A 208 1.57 1.77 3.61
N ILE A 209 1.25 2.81 4.38
CA ILE A 209 -0.12 3.10 4.81
C ILE A 209 -0.99 3.45 3.60
N LYS A 210 -0.46 4.26 2.68
CA LYS A 210 -1.19 4.60 1.45
C LYS A 210 -1.47 3.37 0.59
N LEU A 211 -0.51 2.47 0.43
CA LEU A 211 -0.72 1.24 -0.33
C LEU A 211 -1.74 0.29 0.32
N ARG A 212 -1.72 0.15 1.65
CA ARG A 212 -2.72 -0.66 2.39
C ARG A 212 -4.15 -0.15 2.20
N ASN A 213 -4.30 1.17 2.12
CA ASN A 213 -5.60 1.82 2.01
C ASN A 213 -5.94 2.28 0.58
N TYR A 214 -5.21 1.81 -0.43
CA TYR A 214 -5.36 2.27 -1.80
C TYR A 214 -6.82 2.12 -2.33
N PRO A 215 -7.33 3.04 -3.17
CA PRO A 215 -8.74 3.08 -3.57
C PRO A 215 -9.08 2.25 -4.81
N ASP A 216 -8.49 1.06 -4.94
CA ASP A 216 -8.78 0.12 -6.04
C ASP A 216 -10.07 -0.69 -5.82
N ASP A 217 -10.45 -0.91 -4.56
CA ASP A 217 -11.58 -1.78 -4.16
C ASP A 217 -12.58 -1.09 -3.23
N TRP A 218 -12.48 0.23 -3.05
CA TRP A 218 -13.35 0.96 -2.14
C TRP A 218 -14.82 0.89 -2.58
N ASP A 219 -15.69 0.56 -1.62
CA ASP A 219 -17.13 0.67 -1.79
C ASP A 219 -17.58 2.15 -1.84
N GLU A 220 -18.84 2.36 -2.21
CA GLU A 220 -19.41 3.70 -2.35
C GLU A 220 -19.41 4.48 -1.04
N LYS A 221 -19.59 3.77 0.09
CA LYS A 221 -19.56 4.37 1.42
C LYS A 221 -18.17 4.94 1.74
N LYS A 222 -17.10 4.15 1.55
CA LYS A 222 -15.73 4.57 1.83
C LYS A 222 -15.29 5.71 0.91
N LYS A 223 -15.71 5.70 -0.36
CA LYS A 223 -15.53 6.83 -1.29
C LYS A 223 -16.24 8.09 -0.80
N GLY A 224 -17.47 7.96 -0.33
CA GLY A 224 -18.26 9.04 0.26
C GLY A 224 -17.62 9.63 1.52
N ASP A 225 -17.20 8.78 2.45
CA ASP A 225 -16.49 9.17 3.67
C ASP A 225 -15.19 9.91 3.31
N TYR A 226 -14.40 9.36 2.37
CA TYR A 226 -13.18 10.00 1.90
C TYR A 226 -13.43 11.40 1.32
N LEU A 227 -14.46 11.55 0.49
CA LEU A 227 -14.87 12.84 -0.08
C LEU A 227 -15.20 13.87 1.02
N LEU A 228 -15.82 13.44 2.12
CA LEU A 228 -16.08 14.31 3.27
C LEU A 228 -14.80 14.71 4.00
N THR A 229 -13.83 13.79 4.16
CA THR A 229 -12.54 14.09 4.81
C THR A 229 -11.68 15.08 4.03
N LEU A 230 -11.79 15.12 2.70
CA LEU A 230 -11.04 16.09 1.88
C LEU A 230 -11.34 17.55 2.25
N ALA A 231 -12.51 17.83 2.84
CA ALA A 231 -12.88 19.18 3.28
C ALA A 231 -12.26 19.58 4.63
N GLU A 232 -11.73 18.61 5.38
CA GLU A 232 -11.02 18.83 6.63
C GLU A 232 -9.52 19.09 6.38
N VAL A 233 -9.02 18.74 5.20
CA VAL A 233 -7.67 19.08 4.75
C VAL A 233 -7.57 20.60 4.55
N ASN A 234 -6.48 21.20 5.02
CA ASN A 234 -6.21 22.62 4.84
C ASN A 234 -6.32 23.02 3.35
N HIS A 235 -7.17 24.01 3.04
CA HIS A 235 -7.42 24.45 1.67
C HIS A 235 -6.15 24.87 0.90
N GLY A 236 -5.15 25.44 1.58
CA GLY A 236 -3.86 25.77 0.98
C GLY A 236 -3.08 24.54 0.56
N VAL A 237 -3.07 23.49 1.39
CA VAL A 237 -2.40 22.21 1.09
C VAL A 237 -3.07 21.51 -0.08
N LEU A 238 -4.42 21.45 -0.08
CA LEU A 238 -5.18 20.85 -1.17
C LEU A 238 -4.90 21.56 -2.50
N LYS A 239 -4.89 22.90 -2.48
CA LYS A 239 -4.61 23.73 -3.65
C LYS A 239 -3.19 23.52 -4.18
N ASP A 240 -2.18 23.44 -3.31
CA ASP A 240 -0.80 23.25 -3.74
C ASP A 240 -0.57 21.85 -4.33
N LYS A 241 -1.12 20.82 -3.70
CA LYS A 241 -0.98 19.42 -4.17
C LYS A 241 -1.74 19.15 -5.47
N LEU A 242 -2.84 19.87 -5.71
CA LEU A 242 -3.72 19.67 -6.87
C LEU A 242 -3.65 20.83 -7.88
N LYS A 243 -2.49 21.50 -7.99
CA LYS A 243 -2.31 22.68 -8.87
C LYS A 243 -2.14 22.37 -10.36
N SER A 244 -1.77 21.14 -10.72
CA SER A 244 -1.56 20.75 -12.13
C SER A 244 -2.88 20.72 -12.89
N ARG A 245 -3.07 21.63 -13.86
CA ARG A 245 -4.32 21.75 -14.64
C ARG A 245 -4.49 20.66 -15.71
N ASP A 246 -3.39 19.98 -16.04
CA ASP A 246 -3.38 18.87 -16.98
C ASP A 246 -3.78 17.57 -16.29
N ASP A 247 -3.33 17.38 -15.04
CA ASP A 247 -3.65 16.17 -14.26
C ASP A 247 -4.99 16.29 -13.52
N PHE A 248 -5.33 17.50 -13.06
CA PHE A 248 -6.49 17.79 -12.22
C PHE A 248 -7.42 18.79 -12.91
N HIS A 249 -8.47 18.25 -13.53
CA HIS A 249 -9.49 19.05 -14.21
C HIS A 249 -10.88 18.43 -14.02
N TRP A 250 -11.92 19.24 -14.20
CA TRP A 250 -13.30 18.76 -14.22
C TRP A 250 -13.52 17.80 -15.41
N PRO A 251 -14.52 16.91 -15.36
CA PRO A 251 -14.72 15.87 -16.37
C PRO A 251 -15.32 16.39 -17.68
N PHE A 252 -14.63 17.27 -18.41
CA PHE A 252 -15.14 17.80 -19.68
C PHE A 252 -15.27 16.71 -20.73
N VAL A 253 -16.43 16.60 -21.38
CA VAL A 253 -16.70 15.61 -22.43
C VAL A 253 -16.12 16.01 -23.80
N LYS A 254 -15.76 17.28 -23.98
CA LYS A 254 -15.09 17.79 -25.19
C LYS A 254 -14.38 19.12 -24.95
N LEU A 255 -13.44 19.46 -25.83
CA LEU A 255 -12.80 20.77 -25.86
C LEU A 255 -13.68 21.81 -26.56
N PRO A 256 -13.56 23.11 -26.22
CA PRO A 256 -12.73 23.67 -25.14
C PRO A 256 -13.26 23.34 -23.72
N LYS A 257 -12.41 23.43 -22.68
CA LYS A 257 -12.75 23.16 -21.27
C LYS A 257 -13.71 24.23 -20.71
N LEU A 258 -14.98 24.15 -21.10
CA LEU A 258 -16.06 25.06 -20.74
C LEU A 258 -17.19 24.30 -20.03
N GLU A 259 -17.96 25.00 -19.19
CA GLU A 259 -19.06 24.41 -18.41
C GLU A 259 -20.12 23.68 -19.26
N GLN A 260 -20.48 24.24 -20.41
CA GLN A 260 -21.41 23.62 -21.37
C GLN A 260 -20.93 22.27 -21.93
N ASN A 261 -19.64 21.97 -21.75
CA ASN A 261 -19.00 20.72 -22.13
C ASN A 261 -18.77 19.81 -20.93
N LEU A 262 -19.40 20.05 -19.78
CA LEU A 262 -19.47 19.08 -18.67
C LEU A 262 -20.57 18.03 -18.92
N PRO A 263 -20.56 16.89 -18.22
CA PRO A 263 -21.65 15.94 -18.21
C PRO A 263 -22.98 16.65 -17.88
N PRO A 264 -24.09 16.34 -18.59
CA PRO A 264 -25.36 17.04 -18.41
C PRO A 264 -25.84 17.12 -16.96
N MET A 265 -25.63 16.03 -16.20
CA MET A 265 -25.98 16.00 -14.78
C MET A 265 -25.13 16.97 -13.93
N LEU A 266 -23.83 17.11 -14.21
CA LEU A 266 -23.00 18.12 -13.54
C LEU A 266 -23.44 19.54 -13.86
N GLN A 267 -23.87 19.81 -15.11
CA GLN A 267 -24.43 21.11 -15.48
C GLN A 267 -25.72 21.42 -14.71
N GLN A 268 -26.57 20.41 -14.48
CA GLN A 268 -27.79 20.55 -13.69
C GLN A 268 -27.49 20.82 -12.22
N ILE A 269 -26.52 20.12 -11.63
CA ILE A 269 -26.06 20.37 -10.25
C ILE A 269 -25.54 21.82 -10.11
N LEU A 270 -24.66 22.26 -11.03
CA LEU A 270 -24.16 23.64 -11.05
C LEU A 270 -25.27 24.68 -11.17
N SER A 271 -26.27 24.42 -12.01
CA SER A 271 -27.42 25.30 -12.16
C SER A 271 -28.24 25.41 -10.87
N GLY A 272 -28.43 24.32 -10.14
CA GLY A 272 -29.06 24.31 -8.82
C GLY A 272 -28.27 25.11 -7.78
N GLU A 273 -26.95 24.92 -7.72
CA GLU A 273 -26.06 25.66 -6.82
C GLU A 273 -26.10 27.18 -7.06
N ARG A 274 -26.20 27.60 -8.33
CA ARG A 274 -26.37 29.02 -8.69
C ARG A 274 -27.68 29.62 -8.19
N GLN A 275 -28.78 28.86 -8.23
CA GLN A 275 -30.05 29.30 -7.67
C GLN A 275 -29.92 29.52 -6.15
N MET A 276 -29.07 28.74 -5.49
CA MET A 276 -28.69 28.90 -4.08
C MET A 276 -27.59 29.95 -3.83
N LYS A 277 -27.25 30.76 -4.83
CA LYS A 277 -26.20 31.81 -4.80
C LYS A 277 -24.79 31.30 -4.49
N ARG A 278 -24.51 30.00 -4.70
CA ARG A 278 -23.17 29.41 -4.60
C ARG A 278 -22.53 29.41 -5.99
N LYS A 279 -21.24 29.75 -6.07
CA LYS A 279 -20.49 29.85 -7.32
C LYS A 279 -19.29 28.92 -7.26
N PHE A 280 -19.04 28.23 -8.37
CA PHE A 280 -17.90 27.32 -8.56
C PHE A 280 -17.19 27.71 -9.86
N ASP A 281 -15.86 27.73 -9.82
CA ASP A 281 -14.99 27.98 -10.97
C ASP A 281 -14.55 26.65 -11.60
N VAL A 282 -15.04 26.37 -12.81
CA VAL A 282 -14.72 25.14 -13.55
C VAL A 282 -13.25 25.06 -14.00
N THR A 283 -12.48 26.14 -13.85
CA THR A 283 -11.03 26.15 -14.08
C THR A 283 -10.22 25.73 -12.85
N PHE A 284 -10.88 25.59 -11.69
CA PHE A 284 -10.25 25.23 -10.42
C PHE A 284 -10.74 23.87 -9.93
N PHE A 285 -9.83 22.90 -9.82
CA PHE A 285 -10.20 21.52 -9.48
C PHE A 285 -10.70 21.37 -8.04
N CYS A 286 -10.25 22.19 -7.09
CA CYS A 286 -10.77 22.12 -5.73
C CYS A 286 -12.26 22.52 -5.67
N ASP A 287 -12.73 23.38 -6.58
CA ASP A 287 -14.15 23.69 -6.69
C ASP A 287 -14.96 22.49 -7.17
N TYR A 288 -14.38 21.61 -7.99
CA TYR A 288 -15.00 20.33 -8.33
C TYR A 288 -15.17 19.44 -7.10
N ILE A 289 -14.12 19.28 -6.30
CA ILE A 289 -14.16 18.50 -5.05
C ILE A 289 -15.23 19.08 -4.11
N ASN A 290 -15.26 20.41 -3.94
CA ASN A 290 -16.24 21.09 -3.10
C ASN A 290 -17.68 20.88 -3.62
N LEU A 291 -17.89 20.94 -4.94
CA LEU A 291 -19.19 20.69 -5.56
C LEU A 291 -19.66 19.26 -5.28
N LEU A 292 -18.80 18.27 -5.54
CA LEU A 292 -19.11 16.86 -5.30
C LEU A 292 -19.42 16.60 -3.82
N ARG A 293 -18.58 17.13 -2.92
CA ARG A 293 -18.77 16.98 -1.47
C ARG A 293 -20.07 17.62 -0.99
N ASN A 294 -20.38 18.84 -1.43
CA ASN A 294 -21.63 19.49 -1.07
C ASN A 294 -22.84 18.72 -1.60
N SER A 295 -22.76 18.22 -2.84
CA SER A 295 -23.78 17.39 -3.47
C SER A 295 -24.01 16.08 -2.71
N TYR A 296 -22.92 15.41 -2.30
CA TYR A 296 -22.99 14.19 -1.50
C TYR A 296 -23.57 14.46 -0.10
N LYS A 297 -23.02 15.45 0.63
CA LYS A 297 -23.43 15.80 2.00
C LYS A 297 -24.89 16.26 2.06
N LYS A 298 -25.34 16.98 1.04
CA LYS A 298 -26.68 17.59 0.97
C LYS A 298 -27.50 16.96 -0.15
N PHE A 299 -27.41 15.64 -0.30
CA PHE A 299 -28.07 14.91 -1.39
C PHE A 299 -29.56 15.28 -1.54
N ASN A 300 -30.27 15.46 -0.43
CA ASN A 300 -31.70 15.82 -0.43
C ASN A 300 -31.99 17.22 -1.00
N GLU A 301 -31.00 18.12 -1.00
CA GLU A 301 -31.08 19.48 -1.59
C GLU A 301 -30.80 19.47 -3.12
N LEU A 302 -30.39 18.35 -3.71
CA LEU A 302 -30.10 18.27 -5.15
C LEU A 302 -31.37 18.42 -6.01
N PRO A 303 -31.24 18.87 -7.27
CA PRO A 303 -32.35 18.93 -8.21
C PRO A 303 -33.09 17.59 -8.35
N GLU A 304 -34.43 17.61 -8.44
CA GLU A 304 -35.26 16.39 -8.45
C GLU A 304 -34.88 15.41 -9.58
N ASN A 305 -34.56 15.94 -10.75
CA ASN A 305 -34.07 15.16 -11.90
C ASN A 305 -32.74 14.44 -11.63
N VAL A 306 -31.87 15.02 -10.79
CA VAL A 306 -30.62 14.38 -10.36
C VAL A 306 -30.92 13.29 -9.33
N LYS A 307 -31.74 13.61 -8.32
CA LYS A 307 -32.15 12.65 -7.28
C LYS A 307 -32.89 11.43 -7.86
N ALA A 308 -33.76 11.63 -8.85
CA ALA A 308 -34.50 10.56 -9.51
C ALA A 308 -33.59 9.54 -10.23
N LEU A 309 -32.43 9.99 -10.73
CA LEU A 309 -31.46 9.13 -11.40
C LEU A 309 -30.47 8.47 -10.44
N CYS A 310 -29.99 9.22 -9.44
CA CYS A 310 -29.06 8.69 -8.44
C CYS A 310 -29.75 7.78 -7.44
N ILE A 311 -31.03 8.02 -7.14
CA ILE A 311 -31.82 7.41 -6.07
C ILE A 311 -31.31 7.77 -4.66
N ASN A 312 -30.01 7.63 -4.41
CA ASN A 312 -29.35 7.89 -3.15
C ASN A 312 -27.89 8.36 -3.33
N GLN A 313 -27.18 8.51 -2.22
CA GLN A 313 -25.77 8.90 -2.16
C GLN A 313 -24.84 7.90 -2.88
N ASP A 314 -25.10 6.60 -2.80
CA ASP A 314 -24.28 5.58 -3.48
C ASP A 314 -24.39 5.72 -5.00
N GLY A 315 -25.61 5.94 -5.52
CA GLY A 315 -25.80 6.22 -6.94
C GLY A 315 -25.13 7.53 -7.39
N PHE A 316 -25.00 8.52 -6.49
CA PHE A 316 -24.19 9.71 -6.78
C PHE A 316 -22.69 9.40 -6.88
N ILE A 317 -22.16 8.54 -6.00
CA ILE A 317 -20.76 8.07 -6.11
C ILE A 317 -20.52 7.33 -7.44
N LYS A 318 -21.45 6.48 -7.86
CA LYS A 318 -21.38 5.79 -9.17
C LYS A 318 -21.36 6.75 -10.36
N LEU A 319 -22.02 7.90 -10.26
CA LEU A 319 -21.91 8.93 -11.30
C LEU A 319 -20.52 9.55 -11.36
N ILE A 320 -19.88 9.80 -10.21
CA ILE A 320 -18.50 10.28 -10.15
C ILE A 320 -17.57 9.27 -10.82
N ASP A 321 -17.72 7.97 -10.49
CA ASP A 321 -16.98 6.89 -11.15
C ASP A 321 -17.18 6.90 -12.67
N GLY A 322 -18.41 7.14 -13.13
CA GLY A 322 -18.73 7.24 -14.56
C GLY A 322 -18.14 8.47 -15.26
N TRP A 323 -18.05 9.62 -14.58
CA TRP A 323 -17.48 10.84 -15.14
C TRP A 323 -15.95 10.86 -15.10
N SER A 324 -15.36 10.24 -14.08
CA SER A 324 -13.93 10.26 -13.81
C SER A 324 -13.52 8.98 -13.09
N PRO A 325 -13.28 7.87 -13.82
CA PRO A 325 -12.88 6.59 -13.22
C PRO A 325 -11.63 6.68 -12.35
N GLU A 326 -10.73 7.61 -12.67
CA GLU A 326 -9.45 7.83 -11.98
C GLU A 326 -9.54 8.83 -10.81
N PHE A 327 -10.73 9.36 -10.51
CA PHE A 327 -10.90 10.45 -9.54
C PHE A 327 -10.33 10.07 -8.16
N TRP A 328 -10.68 8.88 -7.66
CA TRP A 328 -10.30 8.43 -6.33
C TRP A 328 -8.81 8.18 -6.22
N THR A 329 -8.22 7.42 -7.16
CA THR A 329 -6.78 7.12 -7.17
C THR A 329 -5.95 8.39 -7.29
N LYS A 330 -6.24 9.26 -8.27
CA LYS A 330 -5.47 10.50 -8.48
C LYS A 330 -5.42 11.43 -7.27
N ILE A 331 -6.56 11.63 -6.61
CA ILE A 331 -6.61 12.49 -5.43
C ILE A 331 -5.91 11.79 -4.27
N TYR A 332 -6.18 10.51 -4.06
CA TYR A 332 -5.59 9.74 -2.97
C TYR A 332 -4.07 9.64 -3.04
N GLU A 333 -3.50 9.41 -4.21
CA GLU A 333 -2.05 9.33 -4.38
C GLU A 333 -1.36 10.63 -3.92
N LYS A 334 -1.97 11.80 -4.19
CA LYS A 334 -1.43 13.10 -3.76
C LYS A 334 -1.73 13.46 -2.33
N ILE A 335 -2.97 13.27 -1.89
CA ILE A 335 -3.43 13.74 -0.59
C ILE A 335 -3.21 12.67 0.50
N GLY A 336 -3.53 11.41 0.21
CA GLY A 336 -3.71 10.35 1.20
C GLY A 336 -4.98 10.56 2.02
N THR A 337 -5.12 9.80 3.09
CA THR A 337 -6.12 10.02 4.15
C THR A 337 -5.61 11.01 5.20
N LEU A 338 -6.51 11.48 6.08
CA LEU A 338 -6.12 12.24 7.28
C LEU A 338 -5.13 11.46 8.17
N LEU A 339 -5.17 10.13 8.14
CA LEU A 339 -4.19 9.28 8.84
C LEU A 339 -2.80 9.33 8.15
N ASP A 340 -2.76 9.39 6.82
CA ASP A 340 -1.51 9.50 6.05
C ASP A 340 -0.82 10.87 6.23
N LEU A 341 -1.61 11.92 6.49
CA LEU A 341 -1.10 13.26 6.79
C LEU A 341 -0.44 13.37 8.18
N ASN A 342 -0.69 12.41 9.08
CA ASN A 342 -0.14 12.41 10.44
C ASN A 342 1.25 11.75 10.57
N ASP A 343 1.66 10.94 9.59
CA ASP A 343 2.94 10.19 9.61
C ASP A 343 4.03 10.82 8.74
N GLY A 344 3.70 11.79 7.88
CA GLY A 344 4.61 12.34 6.88
C GLY A 344 5.22 13.72 7.17
N ASP A 345 4.75 14.45 8.18
CA ASP A 345 5.19 15.84 8.38
C ASP A 345 5.15 16.25 9.87
N ALA A 346 6.33 16.39 10.47
CA ALA A 346 6.47 16.87 11.85
C ALA A 346 5.97 18.33 12.01
N GLY A 347 5.87 19.10 10.92
CA GLY A 347 5.32 20.46 10.93
C GLY A 347 3.79 20.48 10.99
N ALA A 348 3.10 19.57 10.28
CA ALA A 348 1.64 19.47 10.27
C ALA A 348 1.06 18.94 11.59
N ARG A 349 1.86 18.22 12.40
CA ARG A 349 1.49 17.76 13.76
C ARG A 349 0.99 18.89 14.67
N ALA A 350 1.57 20.09 14.60
CA ALA A 350 1.27 21.16 15.55
C ALA A 350 -0.10 21.82 15.31
N ASP A 351 -0.49 22.02 14.05
CA ASP A 351 -1.74 22.71 13.72
C ASP A 351 -2.96 21.78 13.73
N ILE A 352 -2.78 20.50 13.38
CA ILE A 352 -3.87 19.51 13.37
C ILE A 352 -4.20 19.04 14.80
N LEU A 353 -3.21 18.82 15.67
CA LEU A 353 -3.46 18.48 17.08
C LEU A 353 -4.15 19.63 17.85
N ARG A 354 -3.88 20.89 17.49
CA ARG A 354 -4.64 22.05 18.01
C ARG A 354 -6.11 21.99 17.62
N THR A 355 -6.39 21.59 16.38
CA THR A 355 -7.75 21.55 15.83
C THR A 355 -8.52 20.33 16.36
N TYR A 356 -7.89 19.17 16.45
CA TYR A 356 -8.50 17.93 16.99
C TYR A 356 -8.66 17.95 18.51
N GLY A 357 -7.72 18.56 19.26
CA GLY A 357 -7.84 18.73 20.71
C GLY A 357 -9.03 19.61 21.11
N ALA A 358 -9.36 20.62 20.30
CA ALA A 358 -10.53 21.47 20.52
C ALA A 358 -11.86 20.73 20.26
N VAL A 359 -11.93 19.87 19.24
CA VAL A 359 -13.16 19.15 18.87
C VAL A 359 -13.52 18.03 19.87
N LEU A 360 -12.52 17.37 20.45
CA LEU A 360 -12.75 16.36 21.50
C LEU A 360 -13.15 16.98 22.84
N GLN A 361 -12.65 18.18 23.18
CA GLN A 361 -13.10 18.89 24.38
C GLN A 361 -14.55 19.40 24.26
N VAL A 362 -14.95 19.91 23.08
CA VAL A 362 -16.33 20.39 22.84
C VAL A 362 -17.35 19.24 22.92
N ARG A 363 -17.01 18.05 22.42
CA ARG A 363 -17.91 16.88 22.53
C ARG A 363 -18.02 16.28 23.94
N SER A 364 -17.11 16.61 24.85
CA SER A 364 -17.21 16.16 26.26
C SER A 364 -18.03 17.09 27.15
N LEU A 365 -18.27 18.34 26.71
CA LEU A 365 -18.97 19.36 27.49
C LEU A 365 -20.47 19.46 27.16
N ASP A 366 -20.90 18.97 26.00
CA ASP A 366 -22.32 18.97 25.58
C ASP A 366 -23.12 17.73 26.03
N GLY A 367 -22.53 16.89 26.89
CA GLY A 367 -23.16 15.68 27.45
C GLY A 367 -23.48 15.78 28.94
N SER A 368 -23.53 16.99 29.52
CA SER A 368 -23.82 17.19 30.95
C SER A 368 -24.70 18.42 31.16
N CYS A 369 -26.01 18.23 30.97
CA CYS A 369 -27.08 18.94 31.66
C CYS A 369 -28.26 17.98 31.84
#